data_AF-A0A914SN80-F1
#
_entry.id   AF-A0A914SN80-F1
#
_cell.length_a   1.000
_cell.length_b   1.000
_cell.length_c   1.000
_cell.angle_alpha   90.00
_cell.angle_beta   90.00
_cell.angle_gamma   90.00
#
_symmetry.space_group_name_H-M   'P 1'
#
loop_
_entity.id
_entity.type
_entity.pdbx_description
1 polymer ?
#
loop_
_entity_poly.entity_id
_entity_poly.type
_entity_poly.pdbx_seq_one_letter_code
_entity_poly.pdbx_strand_id
1 'polypeptide(L)'
;IIKWLLYNFYLGEKEQEIESLCENPSMEFCFMCVSKKQGLRLSIDEGGNCEIKHDDIEICGNVVQSLLQFLKIEELSSQAYFPQSAEAVDNVIATMDEKYNLNEKLQADWADRMNIARECVIIAEDLLNIRNTPQARKHYVRLAILNRDMVAQHQLRAQARQQLLENMKVLTSAIEHHSRLRAGTAAAKLVKECKNAISTENLSVIPRFLQNGA
;
A
#
# COMPACT_ATOMS: atom_id res chain seq x y z
N ILE A 1 21.73 -16.01 -18.68
CA ILE A 1 21.50 -15.87 -17.21
C ILE A 1 22.80 -16.03 -16.42
N ILE A 2 23.63 -17.03 -16.72
CA ILE A 2 24.96 -17.21 -16.07
C ILE A 2 25.83 -15.95 -16.11
N LYS A 3 25.98 -15.32 -17.29
CA LYS A 3 26.70 -14.03 -17.41
C LYS A 3 26.11 -12.89 -16.55
N TRP A 4 24.80 -12.91 -16.32
CA TRP A 4 24.14 -11.93 -15.46
C TRP A 4 24.42 -12.22 -13.97
N LEU A 5 24.44 -13.49 -13.57
CA LEU A 5 24.84 -13.90 -12.22
C LEU A 5 26.28 -13.48 -11.91
N LEU A 6 27.21 -13.75 -12.83
CA LEU A 6 28.63 -13.36 -12.70
C LEU A 6 28.82 -11.84 -12.56
N TYR A 7 27.96 -11.05 -13.20
CA TYR A 7 28.07 -9.58 -13.13
C TYR A 7 27.44 -8.97 -11.87
N ASN A 8 26.37 -9.57 -11.35
CA ASN A 8 25.58 -8.97 -10.25
C ASN A 8 25.79 -9.63 -8.88
N PHE A 9 26.40 -10.82 -8.83
CA PHE A 9 26.63 -11.55 -7.59
C PHE A 9 28.12 -11.80 -7.37
N TYR A 10 28.56 -11.67 -6.12
CA TYR A 10 29.90 -12.07 -5.70
C TYR A 10 29.95 -13.59 -5.54
N LEU A 11 30.63 -14.26 -6.47
CA LEU A 11 30.67 -15.73 -6.56
C LEU A 11 31.99 -16.34 -6.07
N GLY A 12 33.03 -15.53 -5.86
CA GLY A 12 34.30 -15.95 -5.28
C GLY A 12 34.94 -17.10 -6.07
N GLU A 13 35.44 -18.13 -5.38
CA GLU A 13 36.11 -19.29 -6.00
C GLU A 13 35.17 -20.17 -6.84
N LYS A 14 33.85 -19.95 -6.81
CA LYS A 14 32.85 -20.74 -7.54
C LYS A 14 32.53 -20.24 -8.95
N GLU A 15 33.19 -19.19 -9.42
CA GLU A 15 32.98 -18.66 -10.77
C GLU A 15 33.25 -19.73 -11.85
N GLN A 16 34.29 -20.54 -11.67
CA GLN A 16 34.67 -21.61 -12.60
C GLN A 16 33.67 -22.79 -12.60
N GLU A 17 33.02 -23.07 -11.47
CA GLU A 17 31.97 -24.10 -11.36
C GLU A 17 30.67 -23.64 -12.05
N ILE A 18 30.43 -22.34 -12.11
CA ILE A 18 29.23 -21.76 -12.72
C ILE A 18 29.34 -21.68 -14.24
N GLU A 19 30.55 -21.48 -14.77
CA GLU A 19 30.77 -21.51 -16.22
C GLU A 19 30.62 -22.92 -16.80
N SER A 20 31.01 -23.97 -16.08
CA SER A 20 30.82 -25.37 -16.51
C SER A 20 29.36 -25.83 -16.44
N LEU A 21 28.55 -25.20 -15.58
CA LEU A 21 27.11 -25.43 -15.51
C LEU A 21 26.35 -24.94 -16.76
N CYS A 22 26.98 -24.20 -17.69
CA CYS A 22 26.35 -23.78 -18.95
C CYS A 22 25.77 -24.93 -19.78
N GLU A 23 26.28 -26.15 -19.60
CA GLU A 23 25.88 -27.33 -20.38
C GLU A 23 24.63 -28.04 -19.81
N ASN A 24 24.20 -27.68 -18.59
CA ASN A 24 23.07 -28.34 -17.95
C ASN A 24 21.73 -27.72 -18.35
N PRO A 25 20.71 -28.54 -18.66
CA PRO A 25 19.40 -28.05 -19.07
C PRO A 25 18.58 -27.48 -17.90
N SER A 26 18.85 -27.91 -16.65
CA SER A 26 18.25 -27.36 -15.42
C SER A 26 19.34 -26.82 -14.48
N MET A 27 19.14 -25.62 -13.93
CA MET A 27 20.11 -25.00 -13.03
C MET A 27 19.42 -24.46 -11.78
N GLU A 28 19.98 -24.74 -10.60
CA GLU A 28 19.51 -24.20 -9.33
C GLU A 28 20.65 -23.46 -8.62
N PHE A 29 20.42 -22.19 -8.27
CA PHE A 29 21.35 -21.35 -7.53
C PHE A 29 20.71 -20.95 -6.20
N CYS A 30 21.43 -21.18 -5.11
CA CYS A 30 21.01 -20.80 -3.76
C CYS A 30 22.00 -19.79 -3.17
N PHE A 31 21.50 -18.62 -2.81
CA PHE A 31 22.24 -17.54 -2.16
C PHE A 31 21.68 -17.32 -0.76
N MET A 32 22.52 -16.80 0.13
CA MET A 32 22.09 -16.36 1.45
C MET A 32 22.22 -14.84 1.53
N CYS A 33 21.11 -14.16 1.81
CA CYS A 33 21.10 -12.73 2.03
C CYS A 33 21.79 -12.42 3.36
N VAL A 34 22.88 -11.64 3.34
CA VAL A 34 23.68 -11.31 4.53
C VAL A 34 22.90 -10.45 5.53
N SER A 35 22.06 -9.53 5.04
CA SER A 35 21.30 -8.60 5.89
C SER A 35 20.12 -9.27 6.58
N LYS A 36 19.29 -10.00 5.82
CA LYS A 36 18.04 -10.61 6.32
C LYS A 36 18.22 -12.07 6.79
N LYS A 37 19.39 -12.68 6.53
CA LYS A 37 19.66 -14.11 6.78
C LYS A 37 18.64 -15.06 6.13
N GLN A 38 18.05 -14.62 5.02
CA GLN A 38 17.07 -15.37 4.23
C GLN A 38 17.73 -15.97 2.98
N GLY A 39 17.25 -17.13 2.56
CA GLY A 39 17.73 -17.80 1.35
C GLY A 39 17.04 -17.25 0.10
N LEU A 40 17.82 -16.90 -0.92
CA LEU A 40 17.36 -16.62 -2.27
C LEU A 40 17.64 -17.83 -3.14
N ARG A 41 16.60 -18.43 -3.71
CA ARG A 41 16.74 -19.56 -4.64
C ARG A 41 16.27 -19.14 -6.03
N LEU A 42 17.10 -19.41 -7.03
CA LEU A 42 16.84 -19.19 -8.43
C LEU A 42 16.92 -20.54 -9.14
N SER A 43 15.81 -21.02 -9.68
CA SER A 43 15.78 -22.25 -10.49
C SER A 43 15.38 -21.93 -11.92
N ILE A 44 16.10 -22.51 -12.87
CA ILE A 44 15.87 -22.37 -14.31
C ILE A 44 15.60 -23.76 -14.85
N ASP A 45 14.43 -23.93 -15.47
CA ASP A 45 14.01 -25.18 -16.09
C ASP A 45 14.50 -25.27 -17.54
N GLU A 46 14.46 -26.49 -18.09
CA GLU A 46 14.86 -26.80 -19.48
C GLU A 46 14.03 -26.03 -20.52
N GLY A 47 12.80 -25.64 -20.15
CA GLY A 47 11.91 -24.81 -20.97
C GLY A 47 12.21 -23.30 -20.94
N GLY A 48 13.22 -22.86 -20.18
CA GLY A 48 13.56 -21.44 -20.02
C GLY A 48 12.69 -20.70 -18.99
N ASN A 49 11.84 -21.41 -18.25
CA ASN A 49 11.11 -20.84 -17.12
C ASN A 49 12.06 -20.56 -15.96
N CYS A 50 11.93 -19.38 -15.35
CA CYS A 50 12.72 -18.96 -14.20
C CYS A 50 11.81 -18.85 -12.98
N GLU A 51 12.07 -19.67 -11.96
CA GLU A 51 11.42 -19.58 -10.66
C GLU A 51 12.35 -18.90 -9.66
N ILE A 52 11.83 -17.87 -8.98
CA ILE A 52 12.54 -17.12 -7.94
C ILE A 52 11.80 -17.31 -6.63
N LYS A 53 12.47 -17.87 -5.64
CA LYS A 53 11.92 -18.14 -4.30
C LYS A 53 12.69 -17.32 -3.28
N HIS A 54 12.00 -16.38 -2.64
CA HIS A 54 12.47 -15.57 -1.53
C HIS A 54 11.25 -15.03 -0.77
N ASP A 55 11.38 -14.83 0.55
CA ASP A 55 10.26 -14.36 1.38
C ASP A 55 9.94 -12.87 1.14
N ASP A 56 10.96 -12.08 0.81
CA ASP A 56 10.84 -10.65 0.54
C ASP A 56 10.54 -10.35 -0.93
N ILE A 57 9.39 -9.72 -1.16
CA ILE A 57 8.91 -9.27 -2.47
C ILE A 57 9.79 -8.19 -3.09
N GLU A 58 10.40 -7.30 -2.29
CA GLU A 58 11.24 -6.21 -2.80
C GLU A 58 12.51 -6.76 -3.46
N ILE A 59 13.13 -7.75 -2.80
CA ILE A 59 14.32 -8.43 -3.32
C ILE A 59 13.96 -9.19 -4.61
N CYS A 60 12.84 -9.93 -4.62
CA CYS A 60 12.34 -10.58 -5.84
C CYS A 60 12.14 -9.58 -6.98
N GLY A 61 11.50 -8.44 -6.71
CA GLY A 61 11.30 -7.37 -7.69
C GLY A 61 12.62 -6.84 -8.26
N ASN A 62 13.59 -6.55 -7.41
CA ASN A 62 14.90 -6.04 -7.86
C ASN A 62 15.67 -7.08 -8.70
N VAL A 63 15.62 -8.35 -8.31
CA VAL A 63 16.22 -9.44 -9.07
C VAL A 63 15.57 -9.58 -10.44
N VAL A 64 14.23 -9.60 -10.51
CA VAL A 64 13.47 -9.67 -11.77
C VAL A 64 13.80 -8.48 -12.67
N GLN A 65 13.76 -7.26 -12.14
CA GLN A 65 14.01 -6.05 -12.93
C GLN A 65 15.44 -5.98 -13.47
N SER A 66 16.45 -6.33 -12.67
CA SER A 66 17.84 -6.36 -13.13
C SER A 66 18.07 -7.44 -14.20
N LEU A 67 17.40 -8.60 -14.08
CA LEU A 67 17.45 -9.66 -15.08
C LEU A 67 16.79 -9.22 -16.39
N LEU A 68 15.64 -8.55 -16.32
CA LEU A 68 14.94 -7.98 -17.47
C LEU A 68 15.77 -6.91 -18.18
N GLN A 69 16.41 -6.01 -17.42
CA GLN A 69 17.30 -4.99 -17.96
C GLN A 69 18.50 -5.60 -18.69
N PHE A 70 19.10 -6.65 -18.14
CA PHE A 70 20.23 -7.33 -18.75
C PHE A 70 19.84 -8.09 -20.02
N LEU A 71 18.68 -8.76 -20.02
CA LEU A 71 18.16 -9.49 -21.18
C LEU A 71 17.48 -8.59 -22.21
N LYS A 72 17.25 -7.31 -21.89
CA LYS A 72 16.51 -6.33 -22.70
C LYS A 72 15.09 -6.81 -23.05
N ILE A 73 14.42 -7.42 -22.08
CA ILE A 73 13.02 -7.85 -22.23
C ILE A 73 12.13 -6.69 -21.81
N GLU A 74 11.31 -6.18 -22.73
CA GLU A 74 10.44 -5.03 -22.50
C GLU A 74 9.09 -5.41 -21.89
N GLU A 75 8.59 -6.62 -22.16
CA GLU A 75 7.31 -7.12 -21.65
C GLU A 75 7.47 -8.47 -20.95
N LEU A 76 6.99 -8.54 -19.70
CA LEU A 76 6.94 -9.78 -18.93
C LEU A 76 5.69 -9.81 -18.05
N SER A 77 4.89 -10.86 -18.21
CA SER A 77 3.86 -11.27 -17.25
C SER A 77 4.43 -12.28 -16.27
N SER A 78 4.16 -12.09 -14.97
CA SER A 78 4.56 -13.03 -13.92
C SER A 78 3.38 -13.43 -13.05
N GLN A 79 3.46 -14.66 -12.52
CA GLN A 79 2.63 -15.15 -11.44
C GLN A 79 3.45 -15.11 -10.15
N ALA A 80 2.87 -14.56 -9.09
CA ALA A 80 3.56 -14.28 -7.85
C ALA A 80 2.73 -14.79 -6.67
N TYR A 81 3.33 -15.57 -5.79
CA TYR A 81 2.66 -16.06 -4.59
C TYR A 81 3.43 -15.63 -3.34
N PHE A 82 2.91 -14.61 -2.66
CA PHE A 82 3.46 -14.06 -1.42
C PHE A 82 2.39 -14.06 -0.32
N PRO A 83 2.27 -15.13 0.49
CA PRO A 83 1.19 -15.27 1.47
C PRO A 83 1.23 -14.17 2.54
N GLN A 84 2.41 -13.81 3.04
CA GLN A 84 2.57 -12.75 4.04
C GLN A 84 2.11 -11.38 3.53
N SER A 85 2.43 -11.06 2.28
CA SER A 85 1.98 -9.80 1.68
C SER A 85 0.48 -9.82 1.38
N ALA A 86 -0.09 -10.96 1.00
CA ALA A 86 -1.52 -11.10 0.78
C ALA A 86 -2.30 -10.91 2.09
N GLU A 87 -1.89 -11.57 3.17
CA GLU A 87 -2.48 -11.39 4.51
C GLU A 87 -2.36 -9.93 5.00
N ALA A 88 -1.22 -9.27 4.77
CA ALA A 88 -1.05 -7.87 5.12
C ALA A 88 -2.04 -6.96 4.37
N VAL A 89 -2.24 -7.21 3.06
CA VAL A 89 -3.21 -6.49 2.25
C VAL A 89 -4.64 -6.76 2.73
N ASP A 90 -4.99 -8.02 3.02
CA ASP A 90 -6.31 -8.39 3.52
C ASP A 90 -6.62 -7.72 4.88
N ASN A 91 -5.65 -7.68 5.79
CA ASN A 91 -5.78 -6.99 7.07
C ASN A 91 -5.97 -5.47 6.88
N VAL A 92 -5.24 -4.87 5.94
CA VAL A 92 -5.41 -3.44 5.62
C VAL A 92 -6.80 -3.17 5.04
N ILE A 93 -7.29 -4.03 4.15
CA ILE A 93 -8.64 -3.90 3.56
C ILE A 93 -9.72 -4.03 4.65
N ALA A 94 -9.62 -5.04 5.52
CA ALA A 94 -10.58 -5.24 6.60
C ALA A 94 -10.64 -4.05 7.56
N THR A 95 -9.49 -3.49 7.94
CA THR A 95 -9.45 -2.31 8.83
C THR A 95 -9.89 -1.03 8.11
N MET A 96 -9.72 -0.95 6.80
CA MET A 96 -10.03 0.24 6.02
C MET A 96 -11.53 0.55 5.99
N ASP A 97 -12.40 -0.47 5.86
CA ASP A 97 -13.85 -0.29 5.91
C ASP A 97 -14.33 0.27 7.26
N GLU A 98 -13.78 -0.23 8.36
CA GLU A 98 -14.09 0.30 9.70
C GLU A 98 -13.67 1.77 9.83
N LYS A 99 -12.50 2.14 9.31
CA LYS A 99 -11.98 3.50 9.37
C LYS A 99 -12.74 4.46 8.45
N TYR A 100 -13.18 4.00 7.27
CA TYR A 100 -14.05 4.78 6.39
C TYR A 100 -15.37 5.12 7.09
N ASN A 101 -16.04 4.11 7.64
CA ASN A 101 -17.29 4.27 8.39
C ASN A 101 -17.12 5.20 9.60
N LEU A 102 -16.03 5.05 10.35
CA LEU A 102 -15.73 5.93 11.49
C LEU A 102 -15.54 7.39 11.03
N ASN A 103 -14.79 7.62 9.97
CA ASN A 103 -14.50 8.96 9.47
C ASN A 103 -15.75 9.65 8.92
N GLU A 104 -16.62 8.91 8.23
CA GLU A 104 -17.91 9.42 7.76
C GLU A 104 -18.80 9.85 8.93
N LYS A 105 -18.93 9.02 9.97
CA LYS A 105 -19.67 9.37 11.19
C LYS A 105 -19.12 10.61 11.87
N LEU A 106 -17.80 10.69 12.06
CA LEU A 106 -17.16 11.86 12.66
C LEU A 106 -17.33 13.14 11.81
N GLN A 107 -17.43 12.99 10.48
CA GLN A 107 -17.67 14.10 9.57
C GLN A 107 -19.12 14.60 9.66
N ALA A 108 -20.09 13.69 9.78
CA ALA A 108 -21.50 14.04 10.00
C ALA A 108 -21.68 14.76 11.35
N ASP A 109 -21.17 14.18 12.44
CA ASP A 109 -21.24 14.76 13.79
C ASP A 109 -20.61 16.16 13.85
N TRP A 110 -19.49 16.36 13.14
CA TRP A 110 -18.85 17.66 13.03
C TRP A 110 -19.72 18.68 12.30
N ALA A 111 -20.35 18.28 11.20
CA ALA A 111 -21.22 19.16 10.43
C ALA A 111 -22.42 19.63 11.27
N ASP A 112 -23.03 18.71 12.02
CA ASP A 112 -24.15 19.02 12.92
C ASP A 112 -23.73 19.98 14.04
N ARG A 113 -22.59 19.74 14.69
CA ARG A 113 -22.07 20.63 15.73
C ARG A 113 -21.68 22.00 15.18
N MET A 114 -21.13 22.05 13.96
CA MET A 114 -20.83 23.32 13.29
C MET A 114 -22.10 24.10 12.94
N ASN A 115 -23.19 23.42 12.57
CA ASN A 115 -24.50 24.06 12.37
C ASN A 115 -25.01 24.67 13.69
N ILE A 116 -25.00 23.91 14.79
CA ILE A 116 -25.43 24.40 16.11
C ILE A 116 -24.56 25.58 16.58
N ALA A 117 -23.26 25.56 16.29
CA ALA A 117 -22.36 26.66 16.63
C ALA A 117 -22.73 27.94 15.87
N ARG A 118 -22.99 27.83 14.56
CA ARG A 118 -23.47 28.95 13.73
C ARG A 118 -24.79 29.52 14.24
N GLU A 119 -25.75 28.66 14.55
CA GLU A 119 -27.04 29.08 15.13
C GLU A 119 -26.85 29.81 16.46
N CYS A 120 -25.99 29.31 17.35
CA CYS A 120 -25.71 29.97 18.62
C CYS A 120 -25.14 31.37 18.44
N VAL A 121 -24.26 31.57 17.44
CA VAL A 121 -23.71 32.89 17.11
C VAL A 121 -24.81 33.81 16.60
N ILE A 122 -25.61 33.37 15.62
CA ILE A 122 -26.69 34.18 15.04
C ILE A 122 -27.67 34.64 16.12
N ILE A 123 -28.15 33.71 16.95
CA ILE A 123 -29.10 34.02 18.02
C ILE A 123 -28.48 34.95 19.08
N ALA A 124 -27.20 34.76 19.41
CA ALA A 124 -26.52 35.63 20.37
C ALA A 124 -26.42 37.08 19.85
N GLU A 125 -26.07 37.27 18.58
CA GLU A 125 -25.98 38.60 17.95
C GLU A 125 -27.36 39.27 17.85
N ASP A 126 -28.41 38.52 17.50
CA ASP A 126 -29.78 39.04 17.49
C ASP A 126 -30.23 39.52 18.88
N LEU A 127 -29.89 38.78 19.94
CA LEU A 127 -30.20 39.16 21.32
C LEU A 127 -29.40 40.39 21.77
N LEU A 128 -28.16 40.55 21.31
CA LEU A 128 -27.37 41.76 21.55
C LEU A 128 -27.98 42.98 20.87
N ASN A 129 -28.48 42.84 19.64
CA ASN A 129 -29.18 43.91 18.92
C ASN A 129 -30.43 44.40 19.68
N ILE A 130 -31.17 43.50 20.34
CA ILE A 130 -32.35 43.81 21.16
C ILE A 130 -31.94 44.22 22.60
N ARG A 131 -30.64 44.34 22.90
CA ARG A 131 -30.06 44.67 24.22
C ARG A 131 -30.39 43.66 25.33
N ASN A 132 -30.74 42.42 24.97
CA ASN A 132 -30.99 41.32 25.91
C ASN A 132 -29.68 40.57 26.25
N THR A 133 -28.80 41.26 26.97
CA THR A 133 -27.49 40.72 27.40
C THR A 133 -27.55 39.46 28.27
N PRO A 134 -28.52 39.24 29.19
CA PRO A 134 -28.52 38.03 30.02
C PRO A 134 -28.84 36.77 29.21
N GLN A 135 -29.67 36.85 28.17
CA GLN A 135 -29.90 35.71 27.28
C GLN A 135 -28.74 35.51 26.30
N ALA A 136 -28.19 36.58 25.72
CA ALA A 136 -27.01 36.47 24.85
C ALA A 136 -25.82 35.77 25.55
N ARG A 137 -25.59 36.09 26.84
CA ARG A 137 -24.55 35.43 27.65
C ARG A 137 -24.73 33.91 27.72
N LYS A 138 -25.97 33.41 27.84
CA LYS A 138 -26.23 31.95 27.87
C LYS A 138 -25.83 31.29 26.56
N HIS A 139 -26.10 31.92 25.42
CA HIS A 139 -25.71 31.41 24.10
C HIS A 139 -24.18 31.44 23.90
N TYR A 140 -23.47 32.46 24.36
CA TYR A 140 -22.00 32.46 24.33
C TYR A 140 -21.36 31.43 25.26
N VAL A 141 -21.94 31.18 26.44
CA VAL A 141 -21.47 30.08 27.32
C VAL A 141 -21.66 28.72 26.64
N ARG A 142 -22.83 28.50 26.00
CA ARG A 142 -23.07 27.30 25.21
C ARG A 142 -22.08 27.18 24.04
N LEU A 143 -21.79 28.28 23.34
CA LEU A 143 -20.81 28.31 22.26
C LEU A 143 -19.40 27.97 22.76
N ALA A 144 -19.00 28.46 23.93
CA ALA A 144 -17.69 28.15 24.51
C ALA A 144 -17.53 26.65 24.83
N ILE A 145 -18.58 26.02 25.38
CA ILE A 145 -18.60 24.57 25.61
C ILE A 145 -18.52 23.81 24.28
N LEU A 146 -19.36 24.20 23.32
CA LEU A 146 -19.40 23.57 22.00
C LEU A 146 -18.06 23.70 21.25
N ASN A 147 -17.39 24.85 21.35
CA ASN A 147 -16.07 25.07 20.75
C ASN A 147 -15.02 24.13 21.36
N ARG A 148 -15.03 23.93 22.68
CA ARG A 148 -14.11 22.99 23.34
C ARG A 148 -14.34 21.56 22.85
N ASP A 149 -15.59 21.14 22.75
CA ASP A 149 -15.95 19.82 22.21
C ASP A 149 -15.52 19.66 20.75
N MET A 150 -15.75 20.69 19.93
CA MET A 150 -15.35 20.71 18.53
C MET A 150 -13.83 20.60 18.38
N VAL A 151 -13.03 21.31 19.18
CA VAL A 151 -11.57 21.19 19.13
C VAL A 151 -11.13 19.75 19.43
N ALA A 152 -11.73 19.10 20.42
CA ALA A 152 -11.44 17.70 20.74
C ALA A 152 -11.84 16.76 19.58
N GLN A 153 -13.02 16.94 18.99
CA GLN A 153 -13.45 16.17 17.83
C GLN A 153 -12.58 16.38 16.59
N HIS A 154 -12.09 17.60 16.37
CA HIS A 154 -11.18 17.88 15.27
C HIS A 154 -9.88 17.08 15.40
N GLN A 155 -9.34 16.97 16.61
CA GLN A 155 -8.16 16.14 16.88
C GLN A 155 -8.42 14.66 16.57
N LEU A 156 -9.57 14.13 17.00
CA LEU A 156 -9.97 12.75 16.69
C LEU A 156 -10.10 12.51 15.17
N ARG A 157 -10.71 13.46 14.44
CA ARG A 157 -10.82 13.41 12.98
C ARG A 157 -9.45 13.44 12.30
N ALA A 158 -8.55 14.31 12.76
CA ALA A 158 -7.20 14.40 12.23
C ALA A 158 -6.44 13.07 12.40
N GLN A 159 -6.55 12.46 13.58
CA GLN A 159 -5.95 11.15 13.87
C GLN A 159 -6.56 10.04 13.01
N ALA A 160 -7.89 9.97 12.90
CA ALA A 160 -8.58 8.98 12.07
C ALA A 160 -8.16 9.10 10.58
N ARG A 161 -8.08 10.34 10.07
CA ARG A 161 -7.62 10.61 8.70
C ARG A 161 -6.16 10.20 8.49
N GLN A 162 -5.30 10.44 9.49
CA GLN A 162 -3.90 10.03 9.43
C GLN A 162 -3.76 8.50 9.37
N GLN A 163 -4.55 7.75 10.14
CA GLN A 163 -4.56 6.28 10.10
C GLN A 163 -4.99 5.76 8.72
N LEU A 164 -6.04 6.34 8.14
CA LEU A 164 -6.49 5.96 6.79
C LEU A 164 -5.42 6.21 5.73
N LEU A 165 -4.71 7.35 5.81
CA LEU A 165 -3.60 7.67 4.92
C LEU A 165 -2.45 6.67 5.05
N GLU A 166 -2.13 6.24 6.27
CA GLU A 166 -1.07 5.25 6.50
C GLU A 166 -1.44 3.89 5.91
N ASN A 167 -2.67 3.43 6.13
CA ASN A 167 -3.19 2.20 5.52
C ASN A 167 -3.13 2.26 3.98
N MET A 168 -3.50 3.40 3.39
CA MET A 168 -3.41 3.61 1.94
C MET A 168 -1.97 3.56 1.41
N LYS A 169 -1.00 4.07 2.16
CA LYS A 169 0.42 3.97 1.77
C LYS A 169 0.89 2.51 1.77
N VAL A 170 0.51 1.74 2.78
CA VAL A 170 0.86 0.30 2.84
C VAL A 170 0.28 -0.43 1.64
N LEU A 171 -0.99 -0.20 1.31
CA LEU A 171 -1.64 -0.80 0.14
C LEU A 171 -0.96 -0.38 -1.17
N THR A 172 -0.67 0.92 -1.33
CA THR A 172 -0.01 1.44 -2.55
C THR A 172 1.39 0.87 -2.70
N SER A 173 2.17 0.81 -1.62
CA SER A 173 3.50 0.20 -1.60
C SER A 173 3.44 -1.29 -1.97
N ALA A 174 2.48 -2.03 -1.43
CA ALA A 174 2.27 -3.43 -1.81
C ALA A 174 1.95 -3.59 -3.31
N ILE A 175 1.08 -2.74 -3.87
CA ILE A 175 0.77 -2.73 -5.31
C ILE A 175 2.02 -2.43 -6.14
N GLU A 176 2.81 -1.46 -5.72
CA GLU A 176 4.07 -1.10 -6.39
C GLU A 176 5.06 -2.27 -6.36
N HIS A 177 5.24 -2.94 -5.22
CA HIS A 177 6.12 -4.11 -5.12
C HIS A 177 5.69 -5.25 -6.05
N HIS A 178 4.39 -5.54 -6.14
CA HIS A 178 3.88 -6.54 -7.09
C HIS A 178 3.97 -6.10 -8.55
N SER A 179 3.91 -4.79 -8.82
CA SER A 179 4.12 -4.26 -10.17
C SER A 179 5.56 -4.45 -10.64
N ARG A 180 6.55 -4.34 -9.73
CA ARG A 180 7.97 -4.57 -10.01
C ARG A 180 8.33 -6.02 -10.30
N LEU A 181 7.41 -6.96 -10.10
CA LEU A 181 7.60 -8.35 -10.55
C LEU A 181 7.27 -8.52 -12.04
N ARG A 182 6.77 -7.48 -12.71
CA ARG A 182 6.32 -7.49 -14.11
C ARG A 182 7.03 -6.38 -14.89
N ALA A 183 7.01 -6.45 -16.22
CA ALA A 183 7.54 -5.39 -17.08
C ALA A 183 6.60 -5.02 -18.22
N GLY A 184 6.74 -3.77 -18.66
CA GLY A 184 5.99 -3.21 -19.77
C GLY A 184 4.52 -2.99 -19.45
N THR A 185 3.66 -3.32 -20.42
CA THR A 185 2.22 -3.06 -20.33
C THR A 185 1.53 -3.85 -19.22
N ALA A 186 2.05 -5.02 -18.85
CA ALA A 186 1.50 -5.86 -17.78
C ALA A 186 1.59 -5.18 -16.40
N ALA A 187 2.71 -4.51 -16.10
CA ALA A 187 2.88 -3.77 -14.84
C ALA A 187 1.94 -2.56 -14.77
N ALA A 188 1.82 -1.81 -15.87
CA ALA A 188 0.93 -0.66 -15.96
C ALA A 188 -0.56 -1.06 -15.84
N LYS A 189 -0.96 -2.18 -16.47
CA LYS A 189 -2.31 -2.75 -16.36
C LYS A 189 -2.65 -3.12 -14.92
N LEU A 190 -1.77 -3.80 -14.20
CA LEU A 190 -1.98 -4.16 -12.80
C LEU A 190 -2.25 -2.92 -11.94
N VAL A 191 -1.41 -1.89 -12.05
CA VAL A 191 -1.57 -0.65 -11.27
C VAL A 191 -2.89 0.04 -11.62
N LYS A 192 -3.26 0.07 -12.90
CA LYS A 192 -4.52 0.65 -13.36
C LYS A 192 -5.73 -0.10 -12.80
N GLU A 193 -5.74 -1.43 -12.87
CA GLU A 193 -6.85 -2.23 -12.36
C GLU A 193 -6.94 -2.17 -10.83
N CYS A 194 -5.83 -2.19 -10.11
CA CYS A 194 -5.85 -1.97 -8.66
C CYS A 194 -6.41 -0.58 -8.30
N LYS A 195 -6.06 0.47 -9.05
CA LYS A 195 -6.63 1.81 -8.85
C LYS A 195 -8.12 1.86 -9.17
N ASN A 196 -8.57 1.17 -10.23
CA ASN A 196 -9.99 1.04 -10.57
C ASN A 196 -10.75 0.29 -9.47
N ALA A 197 -10.18 -0.79 -8.93
CA ALA A 197 -10.76 -1.57 -7.83
C ALA A 197 -10.92 -0.72 -6.57
N ILE A 198 -9.93 0.11 -6.23
CA ILE A 198 -10.03 1.08 -5.13
C ILE A 198 -11.13 2.10 -5.40
N SER A 199 -11.22 2.64 -6.63
CA SER A 199 -12.24 3.63 -6.98
C SER A 199 -13.67 3.07 -7.04
N THR A 200 -13.82 1.76 -7.25
CA THR A 200 -15.12 1.06 -7.33
C THR A 200 -15.48 0.37 -6.02
N GLU A 201 -14.71 0.61 -4.95
CA GLU A 201 -14.87 0.02 -3.62
C GLU A 201 -14.83 -1.53 -3.61
N ASN A 202 -14.33 -2.14 -4.69
CA ASN A 202 -14.20 -3.59 -4.79
C ASN A 202 -12.80 -4.05 -4.40
N LEU A 203 -12.47 -3.87 -3.12
CA LEU A 203 -11.14 -4.17 -2.58
C LEU A 203 -10.86 -5.68 -2.53
N SER A 204 -11.90 -6.51 -2.47
CA SER A 204 -11.80 -7.98 -2.40
C SER A 204 -11.08 -8.64 -3.58
N VAL A 205 -10.99 -7.96 -4.72
CA VAL A 205 -10.35 -8.48 -5.94
C VAL A 205 -8.85 -8.21 -5.97
N ILE A 206 -8.35 -7.30 -5.13
CA ILE A 206 -6.94 -6.87 -5.12
C ILE A 206 -5.99 -8.05 -4.88
N PRO A 207 -6.17 -8.93 -3.87
CA PRO A 207 -5.26 -10.06 -3.66
C PRO A 207 -5.16 -10.98 -4.87
N ARG A 208 -6.29 -11.20 -5.57
CA ARG A 208 -6.34 -12.02 -6.78
C ARG A 208 -5.56 -11.39 -7.93
N PHE A 209 -5.70 -10.07 -8.13
CA PHE A 209 -4.93 -9.35 -9.15
C PHE A 209 -3.44 -9.35 -8.85
N LEU A 210 -3.04 -9.21 -7.58
CA LEU A 210 -1.64 -9.24 -7.18
C LEU A 210 -1.00 -10.60 -7.53
N GLN A 211 -1.71 -11.71 -7.30
CA GLN A 211 -1.22 -13.07 -7.58
C GLN A 211 -1.11 -13.39 -9.07
N ASN A 212 -2.21 -13.22 -9.82
CA ASN A 212 -2.32 -13.75 -11.18
C ASN A 212 -2.10 -12.70 -12.28
N GLY A 213 -2.07 -11.41 -11.92
CA GLY A 213 -2.23 -10.31 -12.86
C GLY A 213 -3.70 -9.97 -13.10
N ALA A 214 -3.90 -8.90 -13.89
CA ALA A 214 -5.22 -8.44 -14.35
C ALA A 214 -5.69 -9.23 -15.57
#